data_AF-A0A2P8ALN4-F1
#
_entry.id   AF-A0A2P8ALN4-F1
#
_cell.length_a   1.000
_cell.length_b   1.000
_cell.length_c   1.000
_cell.angle_alpha   90.00
_cell.angle_beta   90.00
_cell.angle_gamma   90.00
#
_symmetry.space_group_name_H-M   'P 1'
#
loop_
_entity.id
_entity.type
_entity.pdbx_description
1 polymer ?
#
loop_
_entity_poly.entity_id
_entity_poly.type
_entity_poly.pdbx_seq_one_letter_code
_entity_poly.pdbx_strand_id
1 'polypeptide(L)' 'MPPIGEAERRQAVADLRHWRAAVLVQAGSTPGDPVRATVDALVGPGRDVPGAHLWDVRPLVG' A
#
# COMPACT_ATOMS: atom_id res chain seq x y z
N MET A 1 15.28 5.31 2.59
CA MET A 1 14.15 5.39 1.64
C MET A 1 13.82 6.87 1.42
N PRO A 2 13.37 7.29 0.24
CA PRO A 2 12.96 8.69 0.04
C PRO A 2 11.85 9.08 1.03
N PRO A 3 11.76 10.36 1.42
CA PRO A 3 10.72 10.80 2.36
C PRO A 3 9.33 10.63 1.72
N ILE A 4 8.44 9.88 2.38
CA ILE A 4 7.04 9.75 1.98
C ILE A 4 6.24 10.86 2.68
N GLY A 5 5.93 11.91 1.94
CA GLY A 5 5.17 13.07 2.39
C GLY A 5 3.73 13.05 1.88
N GLU A 6 3.07 14.18 2.04
CA GLU A 6 1.66 14.34 1.67
C GLU A 6 1.46 14.35 0.14
N ALA A 7 2.47 14.79 -0.61
CA ALA A 7 2.42 14.76 -2.07
C ALA A 7 2.38 13.31 -2.58
N GLU A 8 3.25 12.45 -2.03
CA GLU A 8 3.36 11.04 -2.39
C GLU A 8 2.09 10.27 -2.02
N ARG A 9 1.53 10.55 -0.83
CA ARG A 9 0.24 9.96 -0.41
C ARG A 9 -0.91 10.36 -1.33
N ARG A 10 -1.02 11.64 -1.70
CA ARG A 10 -2.07 12.10 -2.63
C ARG A 10 -1.93 11.48 -4.00
N GLN A 11 -0.70 11.35 -4.52
CA GLN A 11 -0.46 10.68 -5.79
C GLN A 11 -0.86 9.20 -5.72
N ALA A 12 -0.47 8.49 -4.66
CA ALA A 12 -0.86 7.10 -4.48
C ALA A 12 -2.40 6.93 -4.48
N VAL A 13 -3.13 7.79 -3.78
CA VAL A 13 -4.61 7.76 -3.81
C VAL A 13 -5.16 8.06 -5.21
N ALA A 14 -4.56 8.99 -5.95
CA ALA A 14 -4.95 9.28 -7.33
C ALA A 14 -4.76 8.06 -8.25
N ASP A 15 -3.64 7.36 -8.12
CA ASP A 15 -3.35 6.13 -8.88
C ASP A 15 -4.37 5.03 -8.52
N LEU A 16 -4.65 4.82 -7.23
CA LEU A 16 -5.63 3.84 -6.78
C LEU A 16 -7.03 4.12 -7.34
N ARG A 17 -7.44 5.39 -7.40
CA ARG A 17 -8.71 5.81 -8.03
C ARG A 17 -8.70 5.60 -9.53
N HIS A 18 -7.60 5.91 -10.21
CA HIS A 18 -7.46 5.70 -11.65
C HIS A 18 -7.67 4.23 -12.02
N TRP A 19 -7.03 3.31 -11.29
CA TRP A 19 -7.15 1.87 -11.51
C TRP A 19 -8.39 1.23 -10.88
N ARG A 20 -9.18 2.00 -10.11
CA ARG A 20 -10.29 1.50 -9.29
C ARG A 20 -9.87 0.34 -8.39
N ALA A 21 -8.68 0.47 -7.80
CA ALA A 21 -8.09 -0.56 -6.97
C ALA A 21 -8.85 -0.68 -5.64
N ALA A 22 -9.10 -1.92 -5.22
CA ALA A 22 -9.69 -2.23 -3.92
C ALA A 22 -8.68 -2.84 -2.95
N VAL A 23 -7.70 -3.60 -3.47
CA VAL A 23 -6.70 -4.30 -2.66
C VAL A 23 -5.35 -4.26 -3.37
N LEU A 24 -4.28 -3.98 -2.63
CA LEU A 24 -2.91 -4.24 -3.07
C LEU A 24 -2.41 -5.55 -2.48
N VAL A 25 -1.61 -6.29 -3.25
CA VAL A 25 -1.09 -7.61 -2.87
C VAL A 25 0.40 -7.65 -3.09
N GLN A 26 1.14 -8.08 -2.08
CA GLN A 26 2.54 -8.46 -2.21
C GLN A 26 2.69 -9.95 -1.90
N ALA A 27 2.95 -10.76 -2.94
CA ALA A 27 3.21 -12.18 -2.79
C ALA A 27 4.64 -12.44 -2.27
N GLY A 28 4.82 -13.49 -1.47
CA GLY A 28 6.15 -13.91 -1.01
C GLY A 28 6.86 -12.91 -0.09
N SER A 29 6.11 -12.06 0.61
CA SER A 29 6.66 -11.05 1.52
C SER A 29 7.34 -11.70 2.75
N THR A 30 8.50 -11.18 3.14
CA THR A 30 9.23 -11.55 4.36
C THR A 30 9.23 -10.40 5.36
N PRO A 31 9.31 -10.66 6.68
CA PRO A 31 9.47 -9.61 7.69
C PRO A 31 10.71 -8.74 7.38
N GLY A 32 10.55 -7.41 7.46
CA GLY A 32 11.62 -6.45 7.17
C GLY A 32 11.72 -6.00 5.70
N ASP A 33 10.77 -6.39 4.85
CA ASP A 33 10.73 -5.94 3.45
C ASP A 33 10.54 -4.41 3.35
N PRO A 34 11.49 -3.68 2.71
CA PRO A 34 11.39 -2.23 2.51
C PRO A 34 10.20 -1.81 1.64
N VAL A 35 9.72 -2.69 0.75
CA VAL A 35 8.51 -2.45 -0.06
C VAL A 35 7.30 -2.37 0.85
N ARG A 36 7.15 -3.31 1.79
CA ARG A 36 6.05 -3.31 2.76
C ARG A 36 6.02 -2.02 3.56
N ALA A 37 7.17 -1.60 4.09
CA ALA A 37 7.28 -0.35 4.86
C ALA A 37 6.92 0.89 4.02
N THR A 38 7.28 0.90 2.73
CA THR A 38 6.94 1.99 1.82
C THR A 38 5.45 2.03 1.53
N VAL A 39 4.84 0.87 1.26
CA VAL A 39 3.40 0.78 0.98
C VAL A 39 2.61 1.13 2.25
N ASP A 40 3.02 0.66 3.42
CA ASP A 40 2.43 1.04 4.71
C ASP A 40 2.44 2.57 4.92
N ALA A 41 3.54 3.24 4.55
CA ALA A 41 3.66 4.71 4.65
C ALA A 41 2.77 5.47 3.64
N LEU A 42 2.44 4.84 2.51
CA LEU A 42 1.61 5.44 1.46
C LEU A 42 0.11 5.25 1.70
N VAL A 43 -0.30 4.04 2.11
CA VAL A 43 -1.72 3.64 2.13
C VAL A 43 -2.21 3.17 3.50
N GLY A 44 -1.35 3.21 4.52
CA GLY A 44 -1.66 2.68 5.85
C GLY A 44 -1.30 1.20 5.98
N PRO A 45 -1.41 0.64 7.21
CA PRO A 45 -0.90 -0.69 7.51
C PRO A 45 -1.66 -1.79 6.76
N GLY A 46 -0.92 -2.73 6.17
CA GLY A 46 -1.49 -3.95 5.63
C GLY A 46 -1.60 -5.08 6.66
N ARG A 47 -2.08 -6.24 6.21
CA ARG A 47 -2.20 -7.46 7.01
C ARG A 47 -1.56 -8.66 6.31
N ASP A 48 -0.93 -9.51 7.10
CA ASP A 48 -0.35 -10.76 6.63
C ASP A 48 -1.46 -11.81 6.42
N VAL A 49 -1.37 -12.55 5.31
CA VAL A 49 -2.18 -13.74 4.99
C VAL A 49 -1.25 -14.86 4.52
N PRO A 50 -1.68 -16.14 4.51
CA PRO A 50 -0.83 -17.22 4.01
C PRO A 50 -0.31 -16.94 2.59
N GLY A 51 1.00 -16.76 2.46
CA GLY A 51 1.70 -16.53 1.20
C GLY A 51 1.72 -15.08 0.68
N ALA A 52 1.10 -14.12 1.38
CA ALA A 52 1.05 -12.73 0.91
C ALA A 52 0.84 -11.70 2.04
N HIS A 53 1.09 -10.44 1.70
CA HIS A 53 0.72 -9.28 2.48
C HIS A 53 -0.30 -8.45 1.69
N LEU A 54 -1.37 -7.99 2.36
CA LEU A 54 -2.50 -7.31 1.73
C LEU A 54 -2.77 -5.94 2.33
N TRP A 55 -3.07 -4.97 1.49
CA TRP A 55 -3.59 -3.66 1.90
C TRP A 55 -4.99 -3.45 1.34
N ASP A 56 -5.96 -3.23 2.23
CA ASP A 56 -7.29 -2.79 1.83
C ASP A 56 -7.30 -1.28 1.62
N VAL A 57 -7.44 -0.86 0.37
CA VAL A 57 -7.36 0.55 -0.02
C VAL A 57 -8.73 1.18 -0.28
N ARG A 58 -9.81 0.40 -0.15
CA ARG A 58 -11.19 0.91 -0.30
C ARG A 58 -11.47 2.15 0.56
N PRO A 59 -10.98 2.26 1.81
CA PRO A 59 -11.19 3.46 2.63
C PRO A 59 -10.54 4.73 2.05
N LEU A 60 -9.55 4.61 1.17
CA LEU A 60 -8.81 5.74 0.61
C LEU A 60 -9.40 6.26 -0.71
N VAL A 61 -10.09 5.39 -1.44
CA VAL A 61 -10.62 5.69 -2.77
C VAL A 61 -12.10 6.06 -2.77
N GLY A 62 -12.79 5.88 -1.63
CA GLY A 62 -14.16 6.35 -1.37
C GLY A 62 -14.36 7.84 -1.58
#